data_AF-A0A951MZU0-F1
#
_entry.id   AF-A0A951MZU0-F1
#
_cell.length_a   1.000
_cell.length_b   1.000
_cell.length_c   1.000
_cell.angle_alpha   90.00
_cell.angle_beta   90.00
_cell.angle_gamma   90.00
#
_symmetry.space_group_name_H-M   'P 1'
#
loop_
_entity.id
_entity.type
_entity.pdbx_description
1 polymer ?
#
loop_
_entity_poly.entity_id
_entity_poly.type
_entity_poly.pdbx_seq_one_letter_code
_entity_poly.pdbx_strand_id
1 'polypeptide(L)' 'MARLLFAGTSGSDDPTRAALPFLGAKGALESGHEAEVFLMGEAVYLMKTEVADACNPVGWPNVGEVLREVADNGVPVYV' A
#
# COMPACT_ATOMS: atom_id res chain seq x y z
N MET A 1 -16.64 0.83 -13.67
CA MET A 1 -15.59 -0.11 -13.23
C MET A 1 -14.34 0.20 -14.04
N ALA A 2 -13.23 0.47 -13.36
CA ALA A 2 -11.93 0.75 -13.96
C ALA A 2 -10.86 -0.05 -13.21
N ARG A 3 -9.69 -0.25 -13.81
CA ARG A 3 -8.55 -0.91 -13.18
C ARG A 3 -7.45 0.12 -12.97
N LEU A 4 -7.08 0.34 -11.71
CA LEU A 4 -6.19 1.41 -11.29
C LEU A 4 -4.88 0.84 -10.73
N LEU A 5 -3.76 1.33 -11.24
CA LEU A 5 -2.43 1.00 -10.72
C LEU A 5 -1.94 2.10 -9.78
N PHE A 6 -1.63 1.72 -8.54
CA PHE A 6 -1.06 2.61 -7.53
C PHE A 6 0.43 2.32 -7.37
N ALA A 7 1.27 3.31 -7.67
CA ALA A 7 2.73 3.16 -7.62
C ALA A 7 3.33 3.81 -6.37
N GLY A 8 4.25 3.11 -5.70
CA GLY A 8 4.95 3.58 -4.50
C GLY A 8 6.46 3.53 -4.62
N THR A 9 7.15 4.55 -4.11
CA THR A 9 8.63 4.61 -4.06
C THR A 9 9.20 4.71 -2.65
N SER A 10 8.37 5.11 -1.68
CA SER A 10 8.73 5.36 -0.29
C SER A 10 8.26 4.21 0.60
N GLY A 11 8.98 3.98 1.70
CA GLY A 11 8.65 3.00 2.73
C GLY A 11 9.15 3.50 4.08
N SER A 12 10.20 2.90 4.64
CA SER A 12 10.68 3.27 5.98
C SER A 12 11.30 4.67 6.05
N ASP A 13 11.75 5.21 4.92
CA ASP A 13 12.32 6.54 4.77
C ASP A 13 11.26 7.66 4.86
N ASP A 14 10.02 7.39 4.44
CA ASP A 14 8.87 8.27 4.61
C ASP A 14 7.59 7.42 4.80
N PRO A 15 7.28 7.02 6.06
CA PRO A 15 6.12 6.18 6.36
C PRO A 15 4.78 6.81 5.94
N THR A 16 4.70 8.14 5.88
CA THR A 16 3.48 8.84 5.49
C THR A 16 3.21 8.66 4.00
N ARG A 17 4.26 8.79 3.16
CA ARG A 17 4.17 8.51 1.73
C ARG A 17 4.04 7.01 1.43
N ALA A 18 4.65 6.16 2.24
CA ALA A 18 4.60 4.71 2.12
C ALA A 18 3.18 4.14 2.15
N ALA A 19 2.28 4.78 2.90
CA ALA A 19 0.90 4.36 3.02
C ALA A 19 0.05 4.65 1.76
N LEU A 20 0.43 5.64 0.94
CA LEU A 20 -0.42 6.19 -0.12
C LEU A 20 -0.83 5.17 -1.19
N PRO A 21 0.04 4.26 -1.69
CA PRO A 21 -0.36 3.28 -2.67
C PRO A 21 -1.45 2.33 -2.15
N PHE A 22 -1.32 1.88 -0.90
CA PHE A 22 -2.27 0.96 -0.27
C PHE A 22 -3.58 1.66 0.10
N LEU A 23 -3.52 2.89 0.62
CA LEU A 23 -4.71 3.70 0.89
C LEU A 23 -5.48 4.03 -0.41
N GLY A 24 -4.76 4.32 -1.49
CA GLY A 24 -5.35 4.52 -2.81
C GLY A 24 -6.04 3.27 -3.34
N ALA A 25 -5.37 2.11 -3.23
CA ALA A 25 -5.95 0.82 -3.60
C ALA A 25 -7.20 0.49 -2.78
N LYS A 26 -7.17 0.70 -1.46
CA LYS A 26 -8.33 0.55 -0.57
C LYS A 26 -9.50 1.44 -1.01
N GLY A 27 -9.26 2.73 -1.23
CA GLY A 27 -10.29 3.66 -1.68
C GLY A 27 -10.88 3.30 -3.05
N ALA A 28 -10.06 2.76 -3.96
CA ALA A 28 -10.52 2.25 -5.26
C ALA A 28 -11.46 1.05 -5.11
N LEU A 29 -11.12 0.08 -4.25
CA LEU A 29 -11.98 -1.06 -3.94
C LEU A 29 -13.32 -0.62 -3.34
N GLU A 30 -13.29 0.25 -2.33
CA GLU A 30 -14.49 0.81 -1.69
C GLU A 30 -15.40 1.57 -2.67
N SER A 31 -14.81 2.13 -3.73
CA SER A 31 -15.52 2.84 -4.79
C SER A 31 -16.00 1.93 -5.94
N GLY A 32 -15.79 0.61 -5.87
CA GLY A 32 -16.22 -0.35 -6.89
C GLY A 32 -15.31 -0.44 -8.12
N HIS A 33 -14.02 -0.11 -7.97
CA HIS A 33 -12.98 -0.30 -8.98
C HIS A 33 -12.08 -1.50 -8.65
N GLU A 34 -11.33 -1.97 -9.65
CA GLU A 34 -10.20 -2.88 -9.43
C GLU A 34 -8.95 -2.08 -9.09
N ALA A 35 -8.10 -2.62 -8.23
CA ALA A 35 -6.85 -2.00 -7.83
C ALA A 35 -5.67 -2.96 -8.02
N GLU A 36 -4.50 -2.39 -8.32
CA GLU A 36 -3.21 -3.06 -8.35
C GLU A 36 -2.18 -2.15 -7.70
N VAL A 37 -1.15 -2.71 -7.08
CA VAL A 37 -0.05 -1.94 -6.47
C VAL A 37 1.27 -2.31 -7.13
N PHE A 38 2.09 -1.31 -7.46
CA PHE A 38 3.47 -1.50 -7.91
C PHE A 38 4.42 -0.75 -6.99
N LEU A 39 5.43 -1.44 -6.47
CA LEU A 39 6.43 -0.87 -5.57
C LEU A 39 7.78 -0.85 -6.26
N MET A 40 8.55 0.20 -6.02
CA MET A 40 9.91 0.35 -6.54
C MET A 40 10.76 1.12 -5.55
N GLY A 41 12.09 1.01 -5.65
CA GLY A 41 12.99 1.75 -4.76
C GLY A 41 12.87 1.31 -3.30
N GLU A 42 12.68 2.24 -2.37
CA GLU A 42 12.62 1.93 -0.93
C GLU A 42 11.34 1.14 -0.60
N ALA A 43 10.23 1.44 -1.27
CA ALA A 43 8.93 0.80 -1.05
C ALA A 43 8.95 -0.74 -1.16
N VAL A 44 9.89 -1.34 -1.89
CA VAL A 44 9.98 -2.81 -1.99
C VAL A 44 10.23 -3.47 -0.63
N TYR A 45 10.85 -2.76 0.32
CA TYR A 45 11.08 -3.26 1.66
C TYR A 45 9.78 -3.46 2.46
N LEU A 46 8.68 -2.79 2.09
CA LEU A 46 7.37 -2.96 2.70
C LEU A 46 6.79 -4.37 2.47
N MET A 47 7.37 -5.18 1.57
CA MET A 47 7.00 -6.60 1.46
C MET A 47 7.55 -7.45 2.61
N LYS A 48 8.41 -6.90 3.46
CA LYS A 48 8.82 -7.53 4.71
C LYS A 48 7.86 -7.08 5.81
N THR A 49 7.20 -8.05 6.45
CA THR A 49 6.22 -7.79 7.52
C THR A 49 6.78 -6.88 8.60
N GLU A 50 8.03 -7.09 9.01
CA GLU A 50 8.66 -6.31 10.08
C GLU A 50 8.86 -4.84 9.68
N VAL A 51 9.09 -4.55 8.40
CA VAL A 51 9.26 -3.19 7.88
C VAL A 51 7.90 -2.50 7.77
N ALA A 52 6.91 -3.17 7.18
CA ALA A 52 5.56 -2.62 7.04
C ALA A 52 4.94 -2.32 8.41
N ASP A 53 5.08 -3.23 9.38
CA ASP A 53 4.55 -3.06 10.73
C ASP A 53 5.30 -1.96 11.52
N ALA A 54 6.54 -1.63 11.16
CA ALA A 54 7.28 -0.51 11.76
C ALA A 54 6.91 0.87 11.17
N CYS A 55 6.25 0.91 10.01
CA CYS A 55 5.92 2.15 9.30
C CYS A 55 4.60 2.75 9.81
N ASN A 56 4.70 3.84 10.59
CA ASN A 56 3.56 4.55 11.17
C ASN A 56 3.34 5.91 10.48
N PRO A 57 2.36 6.02 9.55
CA PRO A 57 2.06 7.27 8.88
C PRO A 57 1.33 8.27 9.79
N VAL A 58 1.42 9.56 9.47
CA VAL A 58 0.66 10.59 10.19
C VAL A 58 -0.80 10.60 9.74
N GLY A 59 -1.73 10.37 10.66
CA GLY A 59 -3.18 10.50 10.41
C GLY A 59 -3.84 9.30 9.73
N TRP A 60 -3.10 8.21 9.50
CA TRP A 60 -3.61 6.97 8.89
C TRP A 60 -3.23 5.74 9.74
N PRO A 61 -3.88 4.59 9.51
CA PRO A 61 -3.48 3.34 10.13
C PRO A 61 -2.04 2.94 9.76
N ASN A 62 -1.47 1.99 10.52
CA ASN A 62 -0.15 1.45 10.25
C ASN A 62 -0.06 0.86 8.83
N VAL A 63 1.08 1.00 8.15
CA VAL A 63 1.23 0.52 6.76
C VAL A 63 0.95 -0.98 6.66
N GLY A 64 1.43 -1.79 7.61
CA GLY A 64 1.18 -3.23 7.65
C GLY A 64 -0.31 -3.57 7.78
N GLU A 65 -1.09 -2.76 8.49
CA GLU A 65 -2.55 -2.94 8.61
C GLU A 65 -3.24 -2.73 7.26
N VAL A 66 -3.00 -1.59 6.61
CA VAL A 66 -3.62 -1.28 5.32
C VAL A 66 -3.15 -2.23 4.22
N LEU A 67 -1.87 -2.61 4.21
CA LEU A 67 -1.32 -3.60 3.28
C LEU A 67 -2.02 -4.96 3.42
N ARG A 68 -2.21 -5.44 4.65
CA ARG A 68 -2.92 -6.70 4.90
C ARG A 68 -4.38 -6.60 4.45
N GLU A 69 -5.05 -5.49 4.72
CA GLU A 69 -6.43 -5.27 4.28
C GLU A 69 -6.56 -5.34 2.75
N VAL A 70 -5.68 -4.67 1.99
CA VAL A 70 -5.75 -4.73 0.52
C VAL A 70 -5.37 -6.12 -0.02
N ALA A 71 -4.43 -6.81 0.62
CA ALA A 71 -4.03 -8.17 0.26
C ALA A 71 -5.17 -9.18 0.52
N ASP A 72 -5.88 -9.07 1.65
CA ASP A 72 -7.04 -9.91 1.98
C ASP A 72 -8.21 -9.70 0.99
N ASN A 73 -8.28 -8.52 0.37
CA ASN A 73 -9.21 -8.21 -0.72
C ASN A 73 -8.69 -8.63 -2.12
N GLY A 74 -7.54 -9.32 -2.20
CA GLY A 74 -7.01 -9.88 -3.43
C GLY A 74 -6.32 -8.88 -4.36
N VAL A 75 -5.90 -7.71 -3.87
CA VAL A 75 -5.14 -6.73 -4.65
C VAL A 75 -3.74 -7.29 -4.94
N PRO A 76 -3.35 -7.45 -6.22
CA PRO A 76 -2.00 -7.89 -6.54
C PRO A 76 -0.99 -6.78 -6.24
N VAL A 77 0.14 -7.18 -5.66
CA VAL A 77 1.28 -6.31 -5.40
C VAL A 77 2.47 -6.80 -6.23
N TYR A 78 3.01 -5.90 -7.05
CA TYR A 78 4.18 -6.11 -7.88
C TYR A 78 5.38 -5.35 -7.29
N VAL A 79 6.58 -5.92 -7.39
CA VAL A 79 7.85 -5.35 -6.92
C VAL A 79 8.92 -5.38 -8.00
#